data_AF-W4FQH5-F1
#
_entry.id   AF-W4FQH5-F1
#
_cell.length_a   1.000
_cell.length_b   1.000
_cell.length_c   1.000
_cell.angle_alpha   90.00
_cell.angle_beta   90.00
_cell.angle_gamma   90.00
#
_symmetry.space_group_name_H-M   'P 1'
#
loop_
_entity.id
_entity.type
_entity.pdbx_description
1 polymer ?
#
loop_
_entity_poly.entity_id
_entity_poly.type
_entity_poly.pdbx_seq_one_letter_code
_entity_poly.pdbx_strand_id
1 'polypeptide(L)'
;MQESYQKHQRYILRRFPPFLDDAMIGNNEKLRLLFIVLWSMLIALPTVLAAYTCDYFVKEPLFYFSVLMVLFVFARALHRYCVRWPEGHAKRWSYWAEIELATAPYKLKILGYYHRKIDHFLGQFPKGTTDAQIHRHYNIRTGVTALLFSAAFVVSTVLLAYTDGQDYSQVLILYIFSVASVCVLFYLGKVHCIELPQVIVLRHRPEFASEVLFSDMHDEKIPFAQPVSDYRTSSR
;
A
#
# COMPACT_ATOMS: atom_id res chain seq x y z
N MET A 1 3.36 -3.27 -30.55
CA MET A 1 4.42 -2.50 -29.83
C MET A 1 3.84 -1.35 -29.00
N GLN A 2 2.94 -0.52 -29.54
CA GLN A 2 2.38 0.66 -28.88
C GLN A 2 1.59 0.36 -27.58
N GLU A 3 0.85 -0.76 -27.53
CA GLU A 3 0.07 -1.15 -26.35
C GLU A 3 0.93 -1.57 -25.15
N SER A 4 2.04 -2.29 -25.39
CA SER A 4 3.00 -2.69 -24.36
C SER A 4 3.67 -1.48 -23.72
N TYR A 5 4.07 -0.52 -24.56
CA TYR A 5 4.64 0.76 -24.11
C TYR A 5 3.65 1.55 -23.24
N GLN A 6 2.41 1.72 -23.70
CA GLN A 6 1.37 2.40 -22.92
C GLN A 6 1.02 1.69 -21.60
N LYS A 7 1.09 0.35 -21.56
CA LYS A 7 0.91 -0.43 -20.32
C LYS A 7 2.05 -0.15 -19.35
N HIS A 8 3.28 -0.10 -19.83
CA HIS A 8 4.47 0.21 -19.03
C HIS A 8 4.43 1.66 -18.50
N GLN A 9 4.10 2.64 -19.33
CA GLN A 9 3.95 4.04 -18.92
C GLN A 9 2.93 4.19 -17.78
N ARG A 10 1.72 3.62 -17.96
CA ARG A 10 0.68 3.62 -16.91
C ARG A 10 1.17 2.96 -15.64
N TYR A 11 1.95 1.89 -15.74
CA TYR A 11 2.49 1.20 -14.59
C TYR A 11 3.51 2.06 -13.82
N ILE A 12 4.41 2.75 -14.52
CA ILE A 12 5.35 3.69 -13.92
C ILE A 12 4.59 4.84 -13.25
N LEU A 13 3.66 5.48 -13.97
CA LEU A 13 2.88 6.61 -13.46
C LEU A 13 1.99 6.26 -12.27
N ARG A 14 1.50 5.02 -12.14
CA ARG A 14 0.74 4.57 -10.96
C ARG A 14 1.61 4.36 -9.72
N ARG A 15 2.90 4.05 -9.92
CA ARG A 15 3.84 3.76 -8.84
C ARG A 15 4.63 4.98 -8.41
N PHE A 16 4.82 5.91 -9.33
CA PHE A 16 5.51 7.17 -9.16
C PHE A 16 4.55 8.26 -9.67
N PRO A 17 3.61 8.70 -8.82
CA PRO A 17 2.63 9.69 -9.23
C PRO A 17 3.32 10.98 -9.68
N PRO A 18 2.94 11.56 -10.83
CA PRO A 18 3.51 12.82 -11.31
C PRO A 18 3.13 14.01 -10.41
N PHE A 19 2.08 13.87 -9.61
CA PHE A 19 1.55 14.91 -8.72
C PHE A 19 2.28 15.01 -7.37
N LEU A 20 3.27 14.16 -7.11
CA LEU A 20 4.03 14.15 -5.87
C LEU A 20 5.44 14.68 -6.11
N ASP A 21 5.93 15.46 -5.16
CA ASP A 21 7.28 16.05 -5.23
C ASP A 21 8.36 14.97 -5.13
N ASP A 22 9.49 15.19 -5.82
CA ASP A 22 10.62 14.23 -5.86
C ASP A 22 11.13 13.86 -4.47
N ALA A 23 11.17 14.83 -3.55
CA ALA A 23 11.57 14.61 -2.17
C ALA A 23 10.66 13.60 -1.46
N MET A 24 9.34 13.71 -1.65
CA MET A 24 8.37 12.81 -1.04
C MET A 24 8.48 11.40 -1.64
N ILE A 25 8.65 11.28 -2.96
CA ILE A 25 8.80 9.97 -3.59
C ILE A 25 10.12 9.32 -3.16
N GLY A 26 11.20 10.10 -3.09
CA GLY A 26 12.50 9.63 -2.60
C GLY A 26 12.44 9.12 -1.17
N ASN A 27 11.77 9.86 -0.27
CA ASN A 27 11.57 9.42 1.11
C ASN A 27 10.72 8.13 1.18
N ASN A 28 9.65 8.04 0.39
CA ASN A 28 8.78 6.87 0.33
C ASN A 28 9.52 5.59 -0.13
N GLU A 29 10.42 5.70 -1.11
CA GLU A 29 11.20 4.53 -1.55
C GLU A 29 12.25 4.12 -0.51
N LYS A 30 12.90 5.07 0.18
CA LYS A 30 13.80 4.77 1.30
C LYS A 30 13.06 4.07 2.44
N LEU A 31 11.91 4.61 2.85
CA LEU A 31 11.05 4.00 3.86
C LEU A 31 10.58 2.60 3.44
N ARG A 32 10.19 2.41 2.18
CA ARG A 32 9.79 1.09 1.68
C ARG A 32 10.93 0.08 1.80
N LEU A 33 12.15 0.47 1.40
CA LEU A 33 13.31 -0.41 1.51
C LEU A 33 13.58 -0.77 2.98
N LEU A 34 13.56 0.22 3.87
CA LEU A 34 13.73 0.02 5.31
C LEU A 34 12.67 -0.96 5.86
N PHE A 35 11.39 -0.76 5.54
CA PHE A 35 10.33 -1.66 5.98
C PHE A 35 10.53 -3.09 5.48
N ILE A 36 11.01 -3.28 4.25
CA ILE A 36 11.25 -4.61 3.71
C ILE A 36 12.44 -5.29 4.40
N VAL A 37 13.53 -4.55 4.65
CA VAL A 37 14.68 -5.06 5.41
C VAL A 37 14.25 -5.46 6.82
N LEU A 38 13.56 -4.57 7.53
CA LEU A 38 13.08 -4.82 8.89
C LEU A 38 12.11 -6.01 8.94
N TRP A 39 11.15 -6.07 8.03
CA TRP A 39 10.24 -7.21 7.88
C TRP A 39 10.99 -8.53 7.63
N SER A 40 12.00 -8.50 6.75
CA SER A 40 12.82 -9.69 6.46
C SER A 40 13.55 -10.19 7.70
N MET A 41 14.13 -9.28 8.48
CA MET A 41 14.81 -9.60 9.75
C MET A 41 13.83 -10.16 10.79
N LEU A 42 12.64 -9.56 10.91
CA LEU A 42 11.61 -10.00 11.84
C LEU A 42 10.99 -11.36 11.49
N ILE A 43 11.03 -11.77 10.21
CA ILE A 43 10.67 -13.14 9.81
C ILE A 43 11.84 -14.11 10.02
N ALA A 44 13.06 -13.68 9.72
CA ALA A 44 14.24 -14.51 9.89
C ALA A 44 14.40 -14.94 11.36
N LEU A 45 14.15 -14.04 12.31
CA LEU A 45 14.27 -14.32 13.75
C LEU A 45 13.47 -15.56 14.22
N PRO A 46 12.12 -15.62 14.10
CA PRO A 46 11.35 -16.80 14.49
C PRO A 46 11.66 -18.02 13.61
N THR A 47 12.08 -17.83 12.34
CA THR A 47 12.46 -18.94 11.46
C THR A 47 13.73 -19.63 11.92
N VAL A 48 14.75 -18.86 12.32
CA VAL A 48 16.00 -19.38 12.87
C VAL A 48 15.77 -19.99 14.25
N LEU A 49 14.95 -19.34 15.10
CA LEU A 49 14.59 -19.89 16.41
C LEU A 49 13.88 -21.23 16.29
N ALA A 50 12.86 -21.34 15.44
CA ALA A 50 12.13 -22.61 15.24
C ALA A 50 13.04 -23.71 14.67
N ALA A 51 13.97 -23.37 13.77
CA ALA A 51 14.95 -24.31 13.25
C ALA A 51 15.98 -24.76 14.30
N TYR A 52 16.30 -23.91 15.27
CA TYR A 52 17.19 -24.24 16.38
C TYR A 52 16.50 -25.06 17.46
N THR A 53 15.22 -24.77 17.75
CA THR A 53 14.48 -25.48 18.81
C THR A 53 13.95 -26.83 18.34
N CYS A 54 13.63 -27.01 17.05
CA CYS A 54 13.05 -28.26 16.54
C CYS A 54 13.67 -28.69 15.21
N ASP A 55 14.48 -29.75 15.22
CA ASP A 55 15.13 -30.29 14.01
C ASP A 55 14.13 -30.71 12.92
N TYR A 56 12.93 -31.12 13.31
CA TYR A 56 11.88 -31.52 12.36
C TYR A 56 11.35 -30.32 11.56
N PHE A 57 11.41 -29.11 12.12
CA PHE A 57 10.92 -27.89 11.47
C PHE A 57 11.65 -27.59 10.15
N VAL A 58 12.92 -27.92 10.02
CA VAL A 58 13.69 -27.70 8.77
C VAL A 58 13.20 -28.57 7.62
N LYS A 59 12.51 -29.68 7.93
CA LYS A 59 11.91 -30.57 6.93
C LYS A 59 10.52 -30.10 6.50
N GLU A 60 9.95 -29.11 7.18
CA GLU A 60 8.61 -28.63 6.91
C GLU A 60 8.53 -27.69 5.70
N PRO A 61 7.50 -27.82 4.84
CA PRO A 61 7.28 -26.89 3.73
C PRO A 61 7.19 -25.43 4.17
N LEU A 62 6.70 -25.17 5.38
CA LEU A 62 6.54 -23.83 5.94
C LEU A 62 7.88 -23.09 6.13
N PHE A 63 8.96 -23.82 6.45
CA PHE A 63 10.30 -23.25 6.53
C PHE A 63 10.78 -22.78 5.15
N TYR A 64 10.67 -23.63 4.13
CA TYR A 64 11.05 -23.26 2.77
C TYR A 64 10.19 -22.12 2.23
N PHE A 65 8.89 -22.14 2.52
CA PHE A 65 7.98 -21.09 2.11
C PHE A 65 8.36 -19.72 2.70
N SER A 66 8.71 -19.65 3.99
CA SER A 66 9.10 -18.37 4.60
C SER A 66 10.42 -17.84 4.04
N VAL A 67 11.42 -18.70 3.87
CA VAL A 67 12.70 -18.34 3.26
C VAL A 67 12.50 -17.84 1.83
N LEU A 68 11.77 -18.59 1.00
CA LEU A 68 11.47 -18.21 -0.38
C LEU A 68 10.65 -16.91 -0.45
N MET A 69 9.69 -16.72 0.46
CA MET A 69 8.91 -15.50 0.55
C MET A 69 9.80 -14.29 0.85
N VAL A 70 10.71 -14.40 1.82
CA VAL A 70 11.66 -13.32 2.16
C VAL A 70 12.56 -13.02 0.96
N LEU A 71 13.18 -14.03 0.35
CA LEU A 71 14.04 -13.86 -0.82
C LEU A 71 13.29 -13.20 -1.98
N PHE A 72 12.06 -13.64 -2.28
CA PHE A 72 11.25 -13.09 -3.35
C PHE A 72 10.87 -11.63 -3.11
N VAL A 73 10.42 -11.28 -1.90
CA VAL A 73 10.07 -9.91 -1.54
C VAL A 73 11.30 -9.01 -1.59
N PHE A 74 12.44 -9.49 -1.08
CA PHE A 74 13.71 -8.76 -1.12
C PHE A 74 14.22 -8.55 -2.55
N ALA A 75 14.21 -9.58 -3.40
CA ALA A 75 14.57 -9.48 -4.81
C ALA A 75 13.67 -8.48 -5.56
N ARG A 76 12.36 -8.48 -5.28
CA ARG A 76 11.43 -7.49 -5.83
C ARG A 76 11.70 -6.08 -5.34
N ALA A 77 12.15 -5.91 -4.10
CA ALA A 77 12.55 -4.63 -3.53
C ALA A 77 13.81 -4.10 -4.22
N LEU A 78 14.83 -4.95 -4.36
CA LEU A 78 16.06 -4.62 -5.08
C LEU A 78 15.79 -4.27 -6.53
N HIS A 79 15.03 -5.08 -7.26
CA HIS A 79 14.63 -4.74 -8.63
C HIS A 79 13.89 -3.40 -8.69
N ARG A 80 13.01 -3.11 -7.73
CA ARG A 80 12.32 -1.82 -7.70
C ARG A 80 13.30 -0.68 -7.47
N TYR A 81 14.23 -0.82 -6.53
CA TYR A 81 15.19 0.20 -6.14
C TYR A 81 16.26 0.44 -7.22
N CYS A 82 16.80 -0.62 -7.83
CA CYS A 82 17.88 -0.52 -8.81
C CYS A 82 17.41 -0.20 -10.23
N VAL A 83 16.21 -0.66 -10.62
CA VAL A 83 15.74 -0.53 -12.02
C VAL A 83 14.58 0.46 -12.13
N ARG A 84 13.51 0.22 -11.36
CA ARG A 84 12.25 0.97 -11.56
C ARG A 84 12.30 2.37 -10.98
N TRP A 85 13.02 2.56 -9.89
CA TRP A 85 13.14 3.86 -9.23
C TRP A 85 13.91 4.87 -10.10
N PRO A 86 15.10 4.56 -10.63
CA PRO A 86 15.79 5.45 -11.57
C PRO A 86 14.95 5.76 -12.80
N GLU A 87 14.26 4.76 -13.37
CA GLU A 87 13.39 4.98 -14.52
C GLU A 87 12.22 5.91 -14.17
N GLY A 88 11.54 5.66 -13.06
CA GLY A 88 10.43 6.49 -12.59
C GLY A 88 10.86 7.92 -12.33
N HIS A 89 12.00 8.13 -11.70
CA HIS A 89 12.54 9.47 -11.44
C HIS A 89 12.86 10.20 -12.74
N ALA A 90 13.51 9.55 -13.71
CA ALA A 90 13.91 10.17 -14.96
C ALA A 90 12.75 10.41 -15.94
N LYS A 91 11.81 9.46 -16.04
CA LYS A 91 10.83 9.41 -17.13
C LYS A 91 9.38 9.72 -16.72
N ARG A 92 9.07 9.88 -15.43
CA ARG A 92 7.68 10.15 -15.00
C ARG A 92 7.09 11.39 -15.69
N TRP A 93 7.87 12.46 -15.82
CA TRP A 93 7.39 13.72 -16.37
C TRP A 93 7.19 13.63 -17.87
N SER A 94 8.12 12.98 -18.59
CA SER A 94 7.95 12.73 -20.03
C SER A 94 6.74 11.84 -20.29
N TYR A 95 6.55 10.77 -19.51
CA TYR A 95 5.39 9.89 -19.63
C TYR A 95 4.07 10.61 -19.29
N TRP A 96 4.07 11.54 -18.34
CA TRP A 96 2.88 12.34 -18.04
C TRP A 96 2.57 13.28 -19.21
N ALA A 97 3.56 14.04 -19.69
CA ALA A 97 3.40 14.95 -20.84
C ALA A 97 2.93 14.23 -22.10
N GLU A 98 3.49 13.04 -22.39
CA GLU A 98 3.03 12.19 -23.50
C GLU A 98 1.56 11.79 -23.36
N ILE A 99 1.08 11.54 -22.13
CA ILE A 99 -0.32 11.18 -21.88
C ILE A 99 -1.24 12.39 -21.92
N GLU A 100 -0.76 13.57 -21.54
CA GLU A 100 -1.51 14.82 -21.67
C GLU A 100 -1.69 15.23 -23.14
N LEU A 101 -0.67 14.99 -23.96
CA LEU A 101 -0.72 15.19 -25.41
C LEU A 101 -1.48 14.08 -26.14
N ALA A 102 -1.57 12.89 -25.54
CA ALA A 102 -2.35 11.77 -26.07
C ALA A 102 -3.87 11.95 -25.87
N THR A 103 -4.65 11.01 -26.41
CA THR A 103 -6.11 11.06 -26.35
C THR A 103 -6.66 11.03 -24.92
N ALA A 104 -7.69 11.86 -24.67
CA ALA A 104 -8.44 11.98 -23.41
C ALA A 104 -8.72 10.67 -22.63
N PRO A 105 -9.09 9.53 -23.25
CA PRO A 105 -9.31 8.26 -22.53
C PRO A 105 -8.08 7.73 -21.76
N TYR A 106 -6.84 8.05 -22.17
CA TYR A 106 -5.65 7.59 -21.47
C TYR A 106 -5.42 8.36 -20.17
N LYS A 107 -5.58 9.68 -20.20
CA LYS A 107 -5.53 10.55 -19.01
C LYS A 107 -6.60 10.16 -18.00
N LEU A 108 -7.84 9.95 -18.46
CA LEU A 108 -8.96 9.52 -17.61
C LEU A 108 -8.71 8.18 -16.90
N LYS A 109 -8.03 7.22 -17.54
CA LYS A 109 -7.67 5.93 -16.90
C LYS A 109 -6.69 6.08 -15.74
N ILE A 110 -5.81 7.08 -15.79
CA ILE A 110 -4.86 7.37 -14.71
C ILE A 110 -5.54 8.17 -13.61
N LEU A 111 -6.27 9.23 -13.98
CA LEU A 111 -7.03 10.03 -13.01
C LEU A 111 -8.05 9.18 -12.25
N GLY A 112 -8.81 8.33 -12.95
CA GLY A 112 -9.76 7.39 -12.34
C GLY A 112 -9.10 6.29 -11.49
N TYR A 113 -7.80 6.01 -11.66
CA TYR A 113 -7.06 5.17 -10.71
C TYR A 113 -6.81 5.92 -9.40
N TYR A 114 -6.36 7.17 -9.47
CA TYR A 114 -6.11 8.00 -8.30
C TYR A 114 -7.39 8.37 -7.56
N HIS A 115 -8.48 8.65 -8.28
CA HIS A 115 -9.78 8.92 -7.66
C HIS A 115 -10.28 7.73 -6.85
N ARG A 116 -10.16 6.49 -7.38
CA ARG A 116 -10.48 5.27 -6.63
C ARG A 116 -9.54 5.03 -5.44
N LYS A 117 -8.25 5.37 -5.58
CA LYS A 117 -7.29 5.27 -4.48
C LYS A 117 -7.64 6.26 -3.36
N ILE A 118 -8.01 7.49 -3.70
CA ILE A 118 -8.46 8.49 -2.73
C ILE A 118 -9.74 8.03 -2.06
N ASP A 119 -10.74 7.59 -2.82
CA ASP A 119 -12.02 7.11 -2.28
C ASP A 119 -11.86 5.89 -1.35
N HIS A 120 -10.98 4.95 -1.68
CA HIS A 120 -10.71 3.79 -0.82
C HIS A 120 -10.20 4.17 0.58
N PHE A 121 -9.41 5.24 0.70
CA PHE A 121 -8.89 5.70 1.98
C PHE A 121 -9.81 6.76 2.61
N LEU A 122 -10.26 7.73 1.83
CA LEU A 122 -10.92 8.93 2.35
C LEU A 122 -12.45 8.90 2.22
N GLY A 123 -13.04 7.98 1.46
CA GLY A 123 -14.48 7.93 1.19
C GLY A 123 -15.35 7.71 2.43
N GLN A 124 -14.77 7.21 3.52
CA GLN A 124 -15.44 7.07 4.81
C GLN A 124 -15.57 8.38 5.61
N PHE A 125 -14.84 9.44 5.23
CA PHE A 125 -14.85 10.70 5.97
C PHE A 125 -15.87 11.68 5.36
N PRO A 126 -16.61 12.43 6.19
CA PRO A 126 -17.47 13.51 5.72
C PRO A 126 -16.69 14.58 4.92
N LYS A 127 -17.36 15.21 3.95
CA LYS A 127 -16.83 16.37 3.22
C LYS A 127 -16.54 17.50 4.23
N GLY A 128 -15.38 18.12 4.15
CA GLY A 128 -14.90 19.10 5.15
C GLY A 128 -14.14 18.53 6.36
N THR A 129 -13.89 17.22 6.44
CA THR A 129 -13.00 16.66 7.48
C THR A 129 -11.58 17.19 7.29
N THR A 130 -10.98 17.72 8.36
CA THR A 130 -9.62 18.27 8.31
C THR A 130 -8.58 17.16 8.27
N ASP A 131 -7.41 17.43 7.68
CA ASP A 131 -6.32 16.47 7.61
C ASP A 131 -5.87 16.00 9.01
N ALA A 132 -5.91 16.89 10.01
CA ALA A 132 -5.59 16.55 11.39
C ALA A 132 -6.53 15.48 11.97
N GLN A 133 -7.84 15.55 11.65
CA GLN A 133 -8.82 14.55 12.07
C GLN A 133 -8.60 13.21 11.36
N ILE A 134 -8.28 13.23 10.07
CA ILE A 134 -7.96 12.03 9.28
C ILE A 134 -6.69 11.37 9.84
N HIS A 135 -5.63 12.14 10.06
CA HIS A 135 -4.39 11.66 10.67
C HIS A 135 -4.64 11.08 12.06
N ARG A 136 -5.44 11.74 12.90
CA ARG A 136 -5.79 11.24 14.23
C ARG A 136 -6.53 9.90 14.15
N HIS A 137 -7.51 9.78 13.27
CA HIS A 137 -8.27 8.54 13.09
C HIS A 137 -7.35 7.38 12.72
N TYR A 138 -6.49 7.57 11.71
CA TYR A 138 -5.54 6.54 11.30
C TYR A 138 -4.49 6.25 12.36
N ASN A 139 -3.91 7.27 12.99
CA ASN A 139 -2.89 7.07 14.02
C ASN A 139 -3.42 6.26 15.21
N ILE A 140 -4.64 6.53 15.67
CA ILE A 140 -5.24 5.76 16.78
C ILE A 140 -5.48 4.31 16.33
N ARG A 141 -6.17 4.11 15.19
CA ARG A 141 -6.55 2.77 14.73
C ARG A 141 -5.33 1.91 14.39
N THR A 142 -4.39 2.47 13.65
CA THR A 142 -3.13 1.82 13.28
C THR A 142 -2.24 1.64 14.49
N GLY A 143 -2.18 2.61 15.41
CA GLY A 143 -1.38 2.52 16.62
C GLY A 143 -1.83 1.37 17.52
N VAL A 144 -3.14 1.27 17.77
CA VAL A 144 -3.72 0.18 18.59
C VAL A 144 -3.48 -1.19 17.95
N THR A 145 -3.71 -1.32 16.63
CA THR A 145 -3.47 -2.59 15.94
C THR A 145 -1.99 -2.94 15.87
N ALA A 146 -1.10 -1.98 15.61
CA ALA A 146 0.35 -2.20 15.62
C ALA A 146 0.85 -2.60 17.01
N LEU A 147 0.32 -2.00 18.08
CA LEU A 147 0.65 -2.40 19.45
C LEU A 147 0.23 -3.85 19.72
N LEU A 148 -0.99 -4.23 19.34
CA LEU A 148 -1.49 -5.59 19.53
C LEU A 148 -0.62 -6.63 18.81
N PHE A 149 -0.31 -6.41 17.53
CA PHE A 149 0.48 -7.37 16.75
C PHE A 149 1.97 -7.35 17.10
N SER A 150 2.51 -6.22 17.56
CA SER A 150 3.88 -6.19 18.09
C SER A 150 3.99 -6.97 19.40
N ALA A 151 3.02 -6.82 20.32
CA ALA A 151 2.96 -7.61 21.54
C ALA A 151 2.79 -9.11 21.23
N ALA A 152 1.89 -9.46 20.30
CA ALA A 152 1.71 -10.85 19.87
C ALA A 152 3.00 -11.44 19.28
N PHE A 153 3.69 -10.70 18.42
CA PHE A 153 4.99 -11.12 17.88
C PHE A 153 6.01 -11.37 18.98
N VAL A 154 6.17 -10.43 19.92
CA VAL A 154 7.15 -10.56 21.02
C VAL A 154 6.82 -11.77 21.89
N VAL A 155 5.57 -11.89 22.33
CA VAL A 155 5.13 -13.00 23.19
C VAL A 155 5.32 -14.35 22.48
N SER A 156 4.87 -14.47 21.23
CA SER A 156 5.01 -15.73 20.48
C SER A 156 6.47 -16.09 20.21
N THR A 157 7.32 -15.11 19.88
CA THR A 157 8.75 -15.35 19.63
C THR A 157 9.49 -15.72 20.91
N VAL A 158 9.18 -15.08 22.03
CA VAL A 158 9.77 -15.38 23.33
C VAL A 158 9.35 -16.78 23.79
N LEU A 159 8.05 -17.10 23.73
CA LEU A 159 7.55 -18.44 24.05
C LEU A 159 8.17 -19.50 23.14
N LEU A 160 8.36 -19.20 21.85
CA LEU A 160 9.02 -20.11 20.91
C LEU A 160 10.45 -20.45 21.35
N ALA A 161 11.20 -19.47 21.86
CA ALA A 161 12.56 -19.68 22.35
C ALA A 161 12.63 -20.53 23.64
N TYR A 162 11.57 -20.55 24.43
CA TYR A 162 11.47 -21.33 25.67
C TYR A 162 10.73 -22.66 25.54
N THR A 163 10.13 -22.93 24.38
CA THR A 163 9.38 -24.18 24.15
C THR A 163 10.35 -25.31 23.89
N ASP A 164 10.10 -26.47 24.51
CA ASP A 164 10.88 -27.69 24.27
C ASP A 164 10.64 -28.20 22.84
N GLY A 165 11.71 -28.62 22.16
CA GLY A 165 11.68 -29.07 20.77
C GLY A 165 10.84 -30.32 20.51
N GLN A 166 10.50 -31.06 21.57
CA GLN A 166 9.64 -32.23 21.51
C GLN A 166 8.17 -31.88 21.23
N ASP A 167 7.71 -30.69 21.64
CA ASP A 167 6.34 -30.22 21.45
C ASP A 167 6.17 -29.50 20.09
N TYR A 168 6.34 -30.28 19.01
CA TYR A 168 6.33 -29.78 17.64
C TYR A 168 5.08 -28.93 17.29
N SER A 169 3.90 -29.32 17.76
CA SER A 169 2.66 -28.57 17.52
C SER A 169 2.70 -27.16 18.12
N GLN A 170 3.28 -27.01 19.30
CA GLN A 170 3.42 -25.73 19.98
C GLN A 170 4.44 -24.84 19.26
N VAL A 171 5.59 -25.41 18.87
CA VAL A 171 6.61 -24.72 18.05
C VAL A 171 5.97 -24.18 16.77
N LEU A 172 5.19 -25.01 16.07
CA LEU A 172 4.53 -24.63 14.82
C LEU A 172 3.52 -23.48 15.01
N ILE A 173 2.67 -23.58 16.03
CA ILE A 173 1.66 -22.55 16.32
C ILE A 173 2.32 -21.21 16.67
N LEU A 174 3.33 -21.23 17.54
CA LEU A 174 4.06 -20.03 17.96
C LEU A 174 4.83 -19.40 16.79
N TYR A 175 5.43 -20.22 15.93
CA TYR A 175 6.05 -19.76 14.70
C TYR A 175 5.04 -19.08 13.76
N ILE A 176 3.89 -19.70 13.50
CA ILE A 176 2.84 -19.14 12.64
C ILE A 176 2.35 -17.81 13.19
N PHE A 177 2.06 -17.71 14.50
CA PHE A 177 1.65 -16.46 15.12
C PHE A 177 2.70 -15.36 15.01
N SER A 178 3.98 -15.72 15.17
CA SER A 178 5.09 -14.76 15.02
C SER A 178 5.16 -14.23 13.59
N VAL A 179 5.17 -15.12 12.58
CA VAL A 179 5.25 -14.70 11.16
C VAL A 179 4.00 -13.93 10.73
N ALA A 180 2.81 -14.39 11.11
CA ALA A 180 1.56 -13.71 10.78
C ALA A 180 1.51 -12.29 11.35
N SER A 181 1.95 -12.11 12.60
CA SER A 181 2.03 -10.79 13.24
C SER A 181 2.94 -9.84 12.48
N VAL A 182 4.10 -10.31 12.05
CA VAL A 182 5.06 -9.52 11.26
C VAL A 182 4.48 -9.14 9.88
N CYS A 183 3.76 -10.04 9.23
CA CYS A 183 3.05 -9.75 7.97
C CYS A 183 1.99 -8.64 8.14
N VAL A 184 1.23 -8.66 9.23
CA VAL A 184 0.25 -7.61 9.53
C VAL A 184 0.93 -6.27 9.81
N LEU A 185 2.00 -6.26 10.61
CA LEU A 185 2.78 -5.05 10.90
C LEU A 185 3.35 -4.43 9.62
N PHE A 186 3.85 -5.25 8.71
CA PHE A 186 4.36 -4.77 7.42
C PHE A 186 3.25 -4.19 6.53
N TYR A 187 2.08 -4.85 6.49
CA TYR A 187 0.92 -4.31 5.80
C TYR A 187 0.51 -2.94 6.36
N LEU A 188 0.41 -2.82 7.68
CA LEU A 188 0.07 -1.56 8.36
C LEU A 188 1.10 -0.47 8.08
N GLY A 189 2.39 -0.76 8.22
CA GLY A 189 3.47 0.18 7.94
C GLY A 189 3.45 0.66 6.49
N LYS A 190 3.26 -0.25 5.53
CA LYS A 190 3.14 0.11 4.11
C LYS A 190 1.94 1.03 3.86
N VAL A 191 0.76 0.67 4.35
CA VAL A 191 -0.48 1.41 4.10
C VAL A 191 -0.44 2.79 4.75
N HIS A 192 -0.03 2.88 6.03
CA HIS A 192 -0.15 4.11 6.80
C HIS A 192 1.08 5.02 6.73
N CYS A 193 2.29 4.49 6.53
CA CYS A 193 3.49 5.32 6.43
C CYS A 193 3.85 5.69 5.00
N ILE A 194 3.37 4.95 3.99
CA ILE A 194 3.70 5.20 2.57
C ILE A 194 2.47 5.62 1.78
N GLU A 195 1.37 4.86 1.84
CA GLU A 195 0.22 5.12 0.96
C GLU A 195 -0.67 6.26 1.47
N LEU A 196 -0.90 6.36 2.78
CA LEU A 196 -1.75 7.40 3.38
C LEU A 196 -1.21 8.82 3.16
N PRO A 197 0.09 9.14 3.40
CA PRO A 197 0.61 10.48 3.12
C PRO A 197 0.45 10.87 1.65
N GLN A 198 0.65 9.92 0.73
CA GLN A 198 0.45 10.16 -0.70
C GLN A 198 -0.99 10.54 -1.02
N VAL A 199 -1.96 9.85 -0.42
CA VAL A 199 -3.38 10.10 -0.65
C VAL A 199 -3.79 11.48 -0.12
N ILE A 200 -3.28 11.88 1.04
CA ILE A 200 -3.56 13.20 1.63
C ILE A 200 -3.05 14.32 0.72
N VAL A 201 -1.83 14.20 0.18
CA VAL A 201 -1.31 15.19 -0.79
C VAL A 201 -2.13 15.20 -2.07
N LEU A 202 -2.53 14.01 -2.58
CA LEU A 202 -3.34 13.92 -3.80
C LEU A 202 -4.72 14.56 -3.64
N ARG A 203 -5.33 14.51 -2.45
CA ARG A 203 -6.62 15.17 -2.15
C ARG A 203 -6.60 16.67 -2.45
N HIS A 204 -5.48 17.33 -2.15
CA HIS A 204 -5.32 18.79 -2.30
C HIS A 204 -5.01 19.24 -3.72
N ARG A 205 -4.79 18.31 -4.66
CA ARG A 205 -4.52 18.68 -6.06
C ARG A 205 -5.82 19.07 -6.76
N PRO A 206 -5.82 20.13 -7.58
CA PRO A 206 -7.04 20.61 -8.26
C PRO A 206 -7.70 19.56 -9.14
N GLU A 207 -6.91 18.61 -9.67
CA GLU A 207 -7.39 17.50 -10.50
C GLU A 207 -8.22 16.46 -9.74
N PHE A 208 -8.13 16.44 -8.41
CA PHE A 208 -8.81 15.49 -7.52
C PHE A 208 -9.63 16.16 -6.42
N ALA A 209 -9.50 17.49 -6.27
CA ALA A 209 -10.28 18.29 -5.36
C ALA A 209 -11.73 18.39 -5.88
N SER A 210 -12.54 17.40 -5.54
CA SER A 210 -13.98 17.43 -5.79
C SER A 210 -14.67 18.60 -5.07
N GLU A 211 -14.06 19.14 -4.00
CA GLU A 211 -14.61 20.29 -3.28
C GLU A 211 -14.54 21.58 -4.12
N VAL A 212 -13.48 21.84 -4.89
CA VAL A 212 -13.33 23.08 -5.69
C VAL A 212 -14.13 23.02 -7.00
N LEU A 213 -14.26 21.83 -7.60
CA LEU A 213 -15.06 21.65 -8.82
C LEU A 213 -16.58 21.68 -8.58
N PHE A 214 -17.03 21.42 -7.34
CA PHE A 214 -18.47 21.32 -7.04
C PHE A 214 -18.96 22.31 -5.96
N SER A 215 -18.10 23.07 -5.27
CA SER A 215 -18.57 24.15 -4.37
C SER A 215 -19.01 25.40 -5.12
N ASP A 216 -18.36 25.70 -6.25
CA ASP A 216 -18.61 26.93 -7.03
C ASP A 216 -19.45 26.68 -8.29
N MET A 217 -19.65 25.41 -8.70
CA MET A 217 -20.57 25.03 -9.77
C MET A 217 -21.97 24.67 -9.26
N HIS A 218 -22.52 25.47 -8.35
CA HIS A 218 -23.97 25.49 -8.14
C HIS A 218 -24.73 26.31 -9.20
N ASP A 219 -24.03 26.97 -10.13
CA ASP A 219 -24.66 27.76 -11.20
C ASP A 219 -24.32 27.35 -12.64
N GLU A 220 -23.38 26.43 -12.88
CA GLU A 220 -23.14 25.93 -14.23
C GLU A 220 -23.96 24.67 -14.50
N LYS A 221 -25.11 24.86 -15.16
CA LYS A 221 -25.78 23.84 -15.97
C LYS A 221 -24.74 23.16 -16.87
N ILE A 222 -24.22 22.01 -16.45
CA ILE A 222 -23.44 21.12 -17.31
C ILE A 222 -24.40 20.56 -18.37
N PRO A 223 -24.31 20.95 -19.65
CA PRO A 223 -25.37 20.65 -20.64
C PRO A 223 -25.41 19.17 -21.06
N PHE A 224 -24.48 18.33 -20.58
CA PHE A 224 -24.34 16.93 -20.99
C PHE A 224 -24.58 15.92 -19.86
N ALA A 225 -24.79 16.37 -18.62
CA ALA A 225 -25.08 15.49 -17.49
C ALA A 225 -26.55 15.67 -17.08
N GLN A 226 -27.48 15.21 -17.92
CA GLN A 226 -28.84 15.03 -17.45
C GLN A 226 -28.88 13.83 -16.51
N PRO A 227 -29.39 13.96 -15.28
CA PRO A 227 -29.65 12.81 -14.43
C PRO A 227 -30.67 11.92 -15.14
N VAL A 228 -30.32 10.66 -15.35
CA VAL A 228 -31.27 9.64 -15.84
C VAL A 228 -32.33 9.50 -14.76
N SER A 229 -33.58 9.82 -15.08
CA SER A 229 -34.72 9.63 -14.18
C SER A 229 -34.85 8.15 -13.84
N ASP A 230 -34.69 7.80 -12.56
CA ASP A 230 -34.93 6.46 -12.05
C ASP A 230 -36.36 6.01 -12.34
N TYR A 231 -36.51 4.74 -12.76
CA TYR A 231 -37.79 4.07 -13.01
C TYR A 231 -38.57 3.84 -11.70
N ARG A 232 -39.20 4.88 -11.13
CA ARG A 232 -40.26 4.72 -10.13
C ARG A 232 -41.25 5.87 -10.14
N THR A 233 -42.19 5.84 -11.08
CA THR A 233 -43.57 6.33 -10.91
C THR A 233 -44.45 5.82 -12.05
N SER A 234 -44.83 4.54 -12.00
CA SER A 234 -46.06 4.07 -12.67
C SER A 234 -46.97 3.44 -11.61
N SER A 235 -47.68 4.28 -10.88
CA SER A 235 -48.92 3.91 -10.20
C SER A 235 -50.02 4.77 -10.78
N ARG A 236 -50.81 4.18 -11.67
CA ARG A 236 -52.19 4.58 -11.93
C ARG A 236 -53.09 3.70 -11.10
#